data_AF-C5K981-F1
#
_entry.id   AF-C5K981-F1
#
_cell.length_a   1.000
_cell.length_b   1.000
_cell.length_c   1.000
_cell.angle_alpha   90.00
_cell.angle_beta   90.00
_cell.angle_gamma   90.00
#
_symmetry.space_group_name_H-M   'P 1'
#
loop_
_entity.id
_entity.type
_entity.pdbx_description
1 polymer ?
#
loop_
_entity_poly.entity_id
_entity_poly.type
_entity_poly.pdbx_seq_one_letter_code
_entity_poly.pdbx_strand_id
1 'polypeptide(L)' 'PPGGKLKARGTVDMSDLTDSFLTAAVLMALAEGESCITNVANQRVKECDRIAAMAENINL' A
#
# COMPACT_ATOMS: atom_id res chain seq x y z
N PRO A 1 0.52 21.56 -10.19
CA PRO A 1 0.78 20.82 -11.46
C PRO A 1 -0.56 20.53 -12.17
N PRO A 2 -0.60 20.48 -13.51
CA PRO A 2 -1.77 19.97 -14.22
C PRO A 2 -2.07 18.55 -13.72
N GLY A 3 -3.35 18.18 -13.57
CA GLY A 3 -3.79 16.93 -12.95
C GLY A 3 -3.26 15.69 -13.69
N GLY A 4 -2.13 15.15 -13.23
CA GLY A 4 -1.58 13.89 -13.70
C GLY A 4 -2.21 12.71 -12.95
N LYS A 5 -2.39 11.58 -13.64
CA LYS A 5 -2.79 10.33 -13.00
C LYS A 5 -1.61 9.68 -12.29
N LEU A 6 -1.87 9.04 -11.17
CA LEU A 6 -0.87 8.24 -10.46
C LEU A 6 -0.47 7.05 -11.34
N LYS A 7 0.84 6.77 -11.42
CA LYS A 7 1.36 5.60 -12.13
C LYS A 7 1.87 4.59 -11.12
N ALA A 8 1.54 3.32 -11.35
CA ALA A 8 2.06 2.24 -10.53
C ALA A 8 3.58 2.19 -10.61
N ARG A 9 4.23 1.87 -9.48
CA ARG A 9 5.70 1.76 -9.39
C ARG A 9 6.18 0.30 -9.38
N GLY A 10 5.29 -0.65 -9.64
CA GLY A 10 5.57 -2.08 -9.52
C GLY A 10 5.73 -2.51 -8.06
N THR A 11 6.75 -3.32 -7.77
CA THR A 11 7.03 -3.79 -6.41
C THR A 11 7.84 -2.75 -5.62
N VAL A 12 7.34 -2.41 -4.43
CA VAL A 12 7.97 -1.50 -3.48
C VAL A 12 8.29 -2.26 -2.19
N ASP A 13 9.56 -2.22 -1.81
CA ASP A 13 10.04 -2.65 -0.50
C ASP A 13 9.80 -1.53 0.51
N MET A 14 9.14 -1.84 1.62
CA MET A 14 8.85 -0.89 2.69
C MET A 14 9.45 -1.28 4.04
N SER A 15 10.52 -2.09 4.06
CA SER A 15 11.23 -2.49 5.30
C SER A 15 11.62 -1.31 6.19
N ASP A 16 12.01 -0.19 5.58
CA ASP A 16 12.52 0.99 6.30
C ASP A 16 11.40 1.90 6.85
N LEU A 17 10.18 1.74 6.34
CA LEU A 17 9.03 2.59 6.67
C LEU A 17 7.73 1.79 6.71
N THR A 18 7.72 0.71 7.50
CA THR A 18 6.64 -0.28 7.45
C THR A 18 5.27 0.28 7.82
N ASP A 19 5.18 1.29 8.70
CA ASP A 19 3.89 1.85 9.15
C ASP A 19 3.22 2.74 8.08
N SER A 20 4.00 3.29 7.15
CA SER A 20 3.46 4.12 6.05
C SER A 20 2.89 3.30 4.90
N PHE A 21 2.91 1.96 4.99
CA PHE A 21 2.32 1.10 3.97
C PHE A 21 0.82 1.34 3.80
N LEU A 22 0.13 1.77 4.86
CA LEU A 22 -1.29 2.12 4.82
C LEU A 22 -1.55 3.25 3.81
N THR A 23 -0.75 4.32 3.88
CA THR A 23 -0.83 5.44 2.94
C THR A 23 -0.43 5.02 1.53
N ALA A 24 0.63 4.21 1.40
CA ALA A 24 1.07 3.70 0.11
C ALA A 24 0.00 2.82 -0.56
N ALA A 25 -0.68 1.95 0.19
CA ALA A 25 -1.71 1.05 -0.32
C ALA A 25 -2.88 1.82 -0.95
N VAL A 26 -3.34 2.90 -0.32
CA VAL A 26 -4.41 3.76 -0.89
C VAL A 26 -3.94 4.46 -2.17
N LEU A 27 -2.71 4.99 -2.20
CA LEU A 27 -2.16 5.61 -3.40
C LEU A 27 -2.00 4.61 -4.54
N MET A 28 -1.54 3.40 -4.23
CA MET A 28 -1.34 2.33 -5.21
C MET A 28 -2.66 1.79 -5.76
N ALA A 29 -3.71 1.72 -4.93
CA ALA A 29 -5.05 1.35 -5.40
C ALA A 29 -5.60 2.34 -6.45
N LEU A 30 -5.24 3.61 -6.36
CA LEU A 30 -5.63 4.66 -7.31
C LEU A 30 -4.67 4.81 -8.50
N ALA A 31 -3.57 4.06 -8.53
CA ALA A 31 -2.56 4.18 -9.57
C ALA A 31 -2.90 3.35 -10.81
N GLU A 32 -2.55 3.85 -12.00
CA GLU A 32 -2.66 3.08 -13.24
C GLU A 32 -1.55 2.03 -13.30
N GLY A 33 -1.94 0.75 -13.26
CA GLY A 33 -1.06 -0.41 -13.36
C GLY A 33 -1.01 -1.23 -12.06
N GLU A 34 -0.35 -2.38 -12.12
CA GLU A 34 -0.21 -3.27 -10.97
C GLU A 34 0.88 -2.77 -10.00
N SER A 35 0.58 -2.80 -8.70
CA SER A 35 1.52 -2.43 -7.64
C SER A 35 1.59 -3.53 -6.58
N CYS A 36 2.74 -3.69 -5.96
CA CYS A 36 2.96 -4.67 -4.90
C CYS A 36 3.76 -4.05 -3.75
N ILE A 37 3.33 -4.26 -2.51
CA ILE A 37 4.06 -3.83 -1.31
C ILE A 37 4.66 -5.08 -0.64
N THR A 38 5.93 -5.01 -0.27
CA THR A 38 6.66 -6.11 0.37
C THR A 38 7.33 -5.68 1.67
N ASN A 39 7.79 -6.67 2.46
CA ASN A 39 8.52 -6.48 3.73
C ASN A 39 7.76 -5.71 4.82
N VAL A 40 6.44 -5.88 4.87
CA VAL A 40 5.56 -5.29 5.90
C VAL A 40 4.91 -6.35 6.81
N ALA A 41 5.51 -7.54 6.91
CA ALA A 41 4.91 -8.67 7.65
C ALA A 41 4.64 -8.39 9.14
N ASN A 42 5.44 -7.51 9.75
CA ASN A 42 5.26 -7.06 11.14
C ASN A 42 3.92 -6.32 11.37
N GLN A 43 3.26 -5.85 10.31
CA GLN A 43 1.97 -5.13 10.38
C GLN A 43 0.78 -6.03 10.72
N ARG A 44 0.95 -7.37 10.69
CA ARG A 44 -0.10 -8.33 11.08
C ARG A 44 -0.37 -8.39 12.59
N VAL A 45 0.61 -7.98 13.40
CA VAL A 45 0.60 -8.08 14.88
C VAL A 45 0.69 -6.72 15.55
N LYS A 46 0.17 -5.69 14.88
CA LYS A 46 0.05 -4.34 15.43
C LYS A 46 -1.31 -4.21 16.13
N GLU A 47 -1.95 -3.05 16.09
CA GLU A 47 -3.25 -2.81 16.73
C GLU A 47 -4.35 -3.71 16.16
N CYS A 48 -4.18 -4.19 14.92
CA CYS A 48 -4.94 -5.25 14.28
C CYS A 48 -4.06 -5.95 13.23
N ASP A 49 -4.58 -6.95 12.51
CA ASP A 49 -3.95 -7.38 11.25
C ASP A 49 -4.21 -6.28 10.20
N ARG A 50 -3.32 -5.28 10.18
CA ARG A 50 -3.44 -4.14 9.28
C ARG A 50 -3.39 -4.57 7.81
N ILE A 51 -2.70 -5.66 7.47
CA ILE A 51 -2.65 -6.17 6.09
C ILE A 51 -4.02 -6.70 5.70
N ALA A 52 -4.62 -7.54 6.55
CA ALA A 52 -5.96 -8.06 6.32
C ALA A 52 -7.00 -6.93 6.26
N ALA A 53 -6.93 -5.97 7.18
CA ALA A 53 -7.82 -4.81 7.19
C ALA A 53 -7.71 -3.99 5.89
N MET A 54 -6.51 -3.74 5.38
CA MET A 54 -6.34 -3.02 4.12
C MET A 54 -6.86 -3.81 2.91
N ALA A 55 -6.62 -5.12 2.87
CA ALA A 55 -7.13 -5.98 1.80
C ALA A 55 -8.67 -6.04 1.78
N GLU A 56 -9.31 -6.01 2.96
CA GLU A 56 -10.77 -6.03 3.08
C GLU A 56 -11.41 -4.67 2.74
N ASN A 57 -10.78 -3.56 3.15
CA ASN A 57 -11.39 -2.24 3.08
C ASN A 57 -11.02 -1.42 1.82
N ILE A 58 -9.93 -1.75 1.11
CA ILE A 58 -9.56 -1.10 -0.16
C ILE A 58 -10.15 -1.85 -1.36
N ASN A 59 -11.44 -2.21 -1.27
CA ASN A 59 -12.16 -2.70 -2.44
C ASN A 59 -12.65 -1.49 -3.25
N LEU A 60 -11.98 -1.21 -4.38
CA LEU A 60 -12.41 -0.22 -5.37
C LEU A 60 -13.45 -0.82 -6.32
#